data_AF-A0A519TMN4-F1
#
_entry.id   AF-A0A519TMN4-F1
#
_cell.length_a   1.000
_cell.length_b   1.000
_cell.length_c   1.000
_cell.angle_alpha   90.00
_cell.angle_beta   90.00
_cell.angle_gamma   90.00
#
_symmetry.space_group_name_H-M   'P 1'
#
loop_
_entity.id
_entity.type
_entity.pdbx_description
1 polymer ?
#
loop_
_entity_poly.entity_id
_entity_poly.type
_entity_poly.pdbx_seq_one_letter_code
_entity_poly.pdbx_strand_id
1 'polypeptide(L)' 'MNINLIRKSGKFNFEAENESGFTVELDAKAAIGGEGKGFRPMEMLLVGLGGCSGIDMVNVLTKQKEPLD' A
#
# COMPACT_ATOMS: atom_id res chain seq x y z
N MET A 1 5.30 8.97 12.32
CA MET A 1 4.98 7.95 11.31
C MET A 1 6.31 7.46 10.76
N ASN A 2 6.87 6.44 11.39
CA ASN A 2 8.06 5.77 10.93
C ASN A 2 7.65 4.54 10.11
N ILE A 3 8.23 4.41 8.93
CA ILE A 3 8.12 3.22 8.09
C ILE A 3 9.53 2.66 7.94
N ASN A 4 9.73 1.42 8.37
CA ASN A 4 10.99 0.72 8.19
C ASN A 4 10.96 -0.03 6.86
N LEU A 5 12.01 0.09 6.06
CA LEU A 5 12.12 -0.50 4.73
C LEU A 5 13.25 -1.53 4.73
N ILE A 6 12.88 -2.81 4.62
CA ILE A 6 13.79 -3.94 4.72
C ILE A 6 13.86 -4.64 3.36
N ARG A 7 15.06 -4.72 2.78
CA ARG A 7 15.25 -5.54 1.56
C ARG A 7 15.19 -7.02 1.92
N LYS A 8 14.21 -7.75 1.36
CA LYS A 8 13.99 -9.18 1.65
C LYS A 8 14.83 -10.09 0.77
N SER A 9 14.79 -9.86 -0.54
CA SER A 9 15.42 -10.74 -1.53
C SER A 9 15.64 -10.01 -2.86
N GLY A 10 16.32 -10.64 -3.81
CA GLY A 10 16.50 -10.09 -5.15
C GLY A 10 17.14 -8.69 -5.19
N LYS A 11 16.95 -7.95 -6.28
CA LYS A 11 17.44 -6.55 -6.37
C LYS A 11 16.48 -5.54 -5.78
N PHE A 12 15.17 -5.73 -5.99
CA PHE A 12 14.16 -4.69 -5.74
C PHE A 12 13.01 -5.17 -4.85
N ASN A 13 13.09 -6.36 -4.25
CA ASN A 13 12.06 -6.81 -3.31
C ASN A 13 12.33 -6.22 -1.91
N PHE A 14 11.40 -5.38 -1.47
CA PHE A 14 11.39 -4.72 -0.18
C PHE A 14 10.10 -5.01 0.60
N GLU A 15 10.23 -5.18 1.90
CA GLU A 15 9.11 -5.20 2.85
C GLU A 15 9.14 -3.88 3.63
N ALA A 16 8.00 -3.20 3.68
CA ALA A 16 7.81 -2.01 4.49
C ALA A 16 6.97 -2.35 5.71
N GLU A 17 7.44 -1.99 6.90
CA GLU A 17 6.78 -2.26 8.18
C GLU A 17 6.47 -0.94 8.91
N ASN A 18 5.26 -0.82 9.46
CA ASN A 18 4.88 0.32 10.28
C ASN A 18 5.11 0.07 11.79
N GLU A 19 4.97 1.11 12.60
CA GLU A 19 5.14 1.04 14.07
C GLU A 19 4.18 0.04 14.76
N SER A 20 3.10 -0.37 14.09
CA SER A 20 2.12 -1.34 14.60
C SER A 20 2.39 -2.78 14.14
N GLY A 21 3.46 -3.02 13.40
CA GLY A 21 3.86 -4.34 12.90
C GLY A 21 3.12 -4.81 11.64
N PHE A 22 2.35 -3.93 10.97
CA PHE A 22 1.76 -4.25 9.67
C PHE A 22 2.79 -4.09 8.56
N THR A 23 2.80 -5.06 7.64
CA THR A 23 3.75 -5.11 6.53
C THR A 23 3.08 -5.05 5.18
N VAL A 24 3.82 -4.52 4.20
CA VAL A 24 3.48 -4.55 2.77
C VAL A 24 4.74 -4.86 1.97
N GLU A 25 4.59 -5.59 0.86
CA GLU A 25 5.71 -5.96 -0.02
C GLU A 25 5.71 -5.10 -1.29
N LEU A 26 6.89 -4.62 -1.68
CA LEU A 26 7.16 -3.77 -2.83
C LEU A 26 8.17 -4.45 -3.75
N ASP A 27 7.92 -4.39 -5.06
CA ASP A 27 8.85 -4.93 -6.05
C ASP A 27 8.80 -4.17 -7.38
N ALA A 28 9.84 -4.37 -8.18
CA ALA A 28 9.98 -3.81 -9.51
C ALA A 28 9.36 -4.72 -10.60
N LYS A 29 9.37 -4.23 -11.84
CA LYS A 29 9.05 -5.06 -13.02
C LYS A 29 10.17 -6.09 -13.23
N ALA A 30 9.79 -7.29 -13.66
CA ALA A 30 10.75 -8.30 -14.10
C ALA A 30 11.72 -7.76 -15.16
N ALA A 31 11.24 -6.89 -16.05
CA ALA A 31 12.05 -6.23 -17.09
C ALA A 31 13.25 -5.42 -16.55
N ILE A 32 13.19 -4.93 -15.31
CA ILE A 32 14.31 -4.21 -14.68
C ILE A 32 14.98 -5.02 -13.55
N GLY A 33 14.61 -6.30 -13.38
CA GLY A 33 15.19 -7.20 -12.39
C GLY A 33 14.39 -7.33 -11.08
N GLY A 34 13.11 -6.97 -11.09
CA GLY A 34 12.17 -7.33 -10.01
C GLY A 34 11.72 -8.78 -10.08
N GLU A 35 11.22 -9.32 -8.97
CA GLU A 35 10.77 -10.70 -8.85
C GLU A 35 9.23 -10.83 -8.92
N GLY A 36 8.52 -9.69 -8.96
CA GLY A 36 7.06 -9.63 -9.00
C GLY A 36 6.40 -10.03 -7.69
N LYS A 37 7.10 -9.92 -6.56
CA LYS A 37 6.62 -10.38 -5.24
C LYS A 37 5.84 -9.33 -4.44
N GLY A 38 5.65 -8.13 -4.97
CA GLY A 38 4.96 -7.05 -4.28
C GLY A 38 4.36 -6.01 -5.23
N PHE A 39 3.70 -5.02 -4.66
CA PHE A 39 3.19 -3.87 -5.40
C PHE A 39 4.33 -3.10 -6.04
N ARG A 40 4.11 -2.54 -7.23
CA ARG A 40 5.03 -1.53 -7.72
C ARG A 40 4.93 -0.30 -6.81
N PRO A 41 6.04 0.38 -6.51
CA PRO A 41 5.99 1.58 -5.68
C PRO A 41 4.95 2.61 -6.16
N MET A 42 4.82 2.80 -7.47
CA MET A 42 3.82 3.70 -8.05
C MET A 42 2.37 3.19 -7.91
N GLU A 43 2.15 1.88 -7.99
CA GLU A 43 0.82 1.28 -7.74
C GLU A 43 0.44 1.46 -6.26
N MET A 44 1.41 1.27 -5.35
CA MET A 44 1.19 1.44 -3.91
C MET A 44 0.80 2.88 -3.54
N LEU A 45 1.37 3.88 -4.21
CA LEU A 45 0.94 5.28 -4.04
C LEU A 45 -0.54 5.48 -4.41
N LEU A 46 -0.99 4.88 -5.51
CA LEU A 46 -2.39 4.95 -5.94
C LEU A 46 -3.32 4.22 -4.96
N VAL A 47 -2.88 3.08 -4.41
CA VAL A 47 -3.62 2.36 -3.36
C VAL A 47 -3.80 3.24 -2.13
N GLY A 48 -2.73 3.91 -1.66
CA GLY A 48 -2.82 4.82 -0.52
C GLY A 48 -3.75 6.01 -0.76
N LEU A 49 -3.67 6.63 -1.95
CA LEU A 49 -4.55 7.73 -2.34
C LEU A 49 -6.02 7.28 -2.41
N GLY A 50 -6.30 6.18 -3.11
CA GLY A 50 -7.64 5.62 -3.24
C GLY A 50 -8.23 5.18 -1.89
N GLY A 51 -7.41 4.62 -1.02
CA GLY A 51 -7.79 4.26 0.35
C GLY A 51 -8.20 5.48 1.17
N CYS A 52 -7.41 6.57 1.12
CA CYS A 52 -7.75 7.82 1.80
C CYS A 52 -9.09 8.39 1.30
N SER A 53 -9.28 8.49 -0.02
CA SER A 53 -10.54 8.95 -0.61
C SER A 53 -11.73 8.05 -0.28
N GLY A 54 -11.52 6.73 -0.25
CA GLY A 54 -12.57 5.76 0.12
C GLY A 54 -13.02 5.94 1.58
N ILE A 55 -12.07 6.11 2.51
CA ILE A 55 -12.36 6.40 3.92
C ILE A 55 -13.19 7.69 4.05
N ASP A 56 -12.83 8.73 3.30
CA ASP A 56 -13.58 9.99 3.30
C ASP A 56 -15.02 9.79 2.78
N MET A 57 -15.22 9.02 1.71
CA MET A 57 -16.56 8.72 1.20
C MET A 57 -17.41 7.96 2.22
N VAL A 58 -16.85 6.93 2.87
CA VAL A 58 -17.53 6.18 3.94
C VAL A 58 -17.94 7.13 5.08
N ASN A 59 -17.06 8.04 5.47
CA ASN A 59 -17.35 9.04 6.51
C ASN A 59 -18.47 10.00 6.10
N VAL A 60 -18.52 10.45 4.85
CA VAL A 60 -19.57 11.34 4.33
C VAL A 60 -20.93 10.63 4.33
N LEU A 61 -21.01 9.42 3.77
CA LEU A 61 -22.24 8.63 3.72
C LEU A 61 -22.77 8.29 5.12
N THR A 62 -21.87 7.91 6.03
CA THR A 62 -22.21 7.66 7.45
C THR A 62 -22.82 8.90 8.11
N LYS A 63 -22.26 10.10 7.87
CA LYS A 63 -22.82 11.37 8.38
C LYS A 63 -24.19 11.68 7.79
N GLN A 64 -24.44 11.29 6.54
CA GLN A 64 -25.72 11.43 5.86
C GLN A 64 -26.75 10.37 6.28
N LYS A 65 -26.32 9.33 7.02
CA LYS A 65 -27.12 8.15 7.40
C LYS A 65 -27.58 7.33 6.20
N GLU A 66 -26.79 7.35 5.13
CA GLU A 66 -27.00 6.49 3.98
C GLU A 66 -26.51 5.06 4.29
N PRO A 67 -27.23 4.02 3.82
CA PRO A 67 -26.78 2.63 3.90
C PRO A 67 -25.49 2.42 3.07
N LEU A 68 -24.65 1.47 3.47
CA LEU A 68 -23.33 1.21 2.86
C LEU A 68 -23.28 -0.13 2.10
N ASP A 69 -24.45 -0.72 1.90
CA ASP A 69 -24.73 -2.05 1.36
C ASP A 69 -25.09 -2.04 -0.13
#